data_AF-A0AAU4GFG0-F1
#
_entry.id   AF-A0AAU4GFG0-F1
#
_cell.length_a   1.000
_cell.length_b   1.000
_cell.length_c   1.000
_cell.angle_alpha   90.00
_cell.angle_beta   90.00
_cell.angle_gamma   90.00
#
_symmetry.space_group_name_H-M   'P 1'
#
loop_
_entity.id
_entity.type
_entity.pdbx_description
1 polymer ?
#
loop_
_entity_poly.entity_id
_entity_poly.type
_entity_poly.pdbx_seq_one_letter_code
_entity_poly.pdbx_strand_id
1 'polypeptide(L)'
;MTAARDELAGAVVAALTAASPGSRAGLRGSLAAGTADAYSDIDVEWVVPDGRLTACAAQVRPVLERIRPVAAVRASPDFFHSPVRRLLFVRFTGVPLFWRLDLAVREASVPADPGEDEPVAHARDDEWSRPASALANALGAVKAVARGRFEDARGLLDRGFARIDVAGSASGRWADDVTRLALAAVAREPGLTALAEETIQLAGAELG
;
A
#
# COMPACT_ATOMS: atom_id res chain seq x y z
N MET A 1 -6.81 19.20 3.53
CA MET A 1 -6.25 17.83 3.65
C MET A 1 -5.25 17.53 2.53
N THR A 2 -5.57 17.76 1.25
CA THR A 2 -4.64 17.59 0.11
C THR A 2 -3.27 18.24 0.29
N ALA A 3 -3.19 19.50 0.74
CA ALA A 3 -1.89 20.17 1.00
C ALA A 3 -0.98 19.40 1.96
N ALA A 4 -1.53 18.83 3.04
CA ALA A 4 -0.75 18.06 4.01
C ALA A 4 -0.24 16.71 3.43
N ARG A 5 -1.00 16.11 2.50
CA ARG A 5 -0.54 14.91 1.77
C ARG A 5 0.61 15.27 0.84
N ASP A 6 0.47 16.35 0.09
CA ASP A 6 1.44 16.75 -0.91
C ASP A 6 2.76 17.20 -0.22
N GLU A 7 2.66 17.86 0.93
CA GLU A 7 3.80 18.15 1.82
C GLU A 7 4.49 16.86 2.31
N LEU A 8 3.72 15.86 2.79
CA LEU A 8 4.26 14.58 3.21
C LEU A 8 4.97 13.88 2.03
N ALA A 9 4.34 13.86 0.85
CA ALA A 9 4.89 13.24 -0.34
C ALA A 9 6.21 13.93 -0.78
N GLY A 10 6.24 15.27 -0.74
CA GLY A 10 7.47 16.04 -1.01
C GLY A 10 8.58 15.73 -0.01
N ALA A 11 8.26 15.64 1.28
CA ALA A 11 9.23 15.28 2.32
C ALA A 11 9.78 13.86 2.13
N VAL A 12 8.93 12.90 1.76
CA VAL A 12 9.32 11.52 1.42
C VAL A 12 10.30 11.50 0.26
N VAL A 13 9.97 12.18 -0.86
CA VAL A 13 10.83 12.24 -2.05
C VAL A 13 12.20 12.85 -1.70
N ALA A 14 12.21 13.94 -0.94
CA ALA A 14 13.45 14.60 -0.52
C ALA A 14 14.31 13.67 0.36
N ALA A 15 13.72 13.00 1.34
CA ALA A 15 14.46 12.14 2.26
C ALA A 15 15.01 10.88 1.57
N LEU A 16 14.25 10.26 0.66
CA LEU A 16 14.70 9.10 -0.12
C LEU A 16 15.84 9.48 -1.08
N THR A 17 15.72 10.61 -1.77
CA THR A 17 16.79 11.12 -2.65
C THR A 17 18.08 11.36 -1.86
N ALA A 18 17.98 11.92 -0.66
CA ALA A 18 19.14 12.17 0.21
C ALA A 18 19.69 10.91 0.90
N ALA A 19 18.95 9.80 0.92
CA ALA A 19 19.32 8.61 1.69
C ALA A 19 20.45 7.79 1.06
N SER A 20 20.63 7.85 -0.26
CA SER A 20 21.68 7.09 -0.95
C SER A 20 22.34 7.91 -2.06
N PRO A 21 23.67 8.11 -2.03
CA PRO A 21 24.39 8.78 -3.09
C PRO A 21 24.15 8.11 -4.45
N GLY A 22 23.85 8.93 -5.47
CA GLY A 22 23.54 8.45 -6.82
C GLY A 22 22.12 7.88 -7.00
N SER A 23 21.30 7.85 -5.94
CA SER A 23 19.87 7.53 -6.05
C SER A 23 19.04 8.76 -6.42
N ARG A 24 17.83 8.53 -6.92
CA ARG A 24 16.82 9.56 -7.17
C ARG A 24 15.43 9.06 -6.80
N ALA A 25 14.62 9.90 -6.17
CA ALA A 25 13.22 9.60 -5.94
C ALA A 25 12.31 10.57 -6.70
N GLY A 26 11.10 10.14 -7.04
CA GLY A 26 10.11 10.97 -7.71
C GLY A 26 8.69 10.48 -7.49
N LEU A 27 7.73 11.40 -7.56
CA LEU A 27 6.31 11.06 -7.50
C LEU A 27 5.90 10.25 -8.74
N ARG A 28 4.92 9.37 -8.54
CA ARG A 28 4.22 8.63 -9.58
C ARG A 28 2.71 8.82 -9.42
N GLY A 29 1.95 8.16 -10.29
CA GLY A 29 0.49 8.06 -10.17
C GLY A 29 -0.22 9.42 -10.19
N SER A 30 -1.34 9.48 -9.46
CA SER A 30 -2.26 10.61 -9.51
C SER A 30 -1.66 11.92 -8.96
N LEU A 31 -0.75 11.85 -7.99
CA LEU A 31 -0.07 13.05 -7.46
C LEU A 31 0.87 13.65 -8.51
N ALA A 32 1.67 12.82 -9.18
CA ALA A 32 2.55 13.29 -10.24
C ALA A 32 1.78 13.86 -11.44
N ALA A 33 0.63 13.27 -11.76
CA ALA A 33 -0.23 13.71 -12.86
C ALA A 33 -1.12 14.93 -12.52
N GLY A 34 -1.17 15.36 -11.26
CA GLY A 34 -2.06 16.44 -10.82
C GLY A 34 -3.55 16.07 -10.83
N THR A 35 -3.87 14.77 -10.82
CA THR A 35 -5.25 14.24 -10.88
C THR A 35 -5.70 13.63 -9.56
N ALA A 36 -4.92 13.82 -8.49
CA ALA A 36 -5.18 13.22 -7.19
C ALA A 36 -6.44 13.82 -6.52
N ASP A 37 -7.27 12.95 -5.94
CA ASP A 37 -8.44 13.33 -5.15
C ASP A 37 -8.22 13.03 -3.65
N ALA A 38 -9.27 13.14 -2.82
CA ALA A 38 -9.18 12.87 -1.38
C ALA A 38 -8.78 11.42 -1.03
N TYR A 39 -9.00 10.48 -1.94
CA TYR A 39 -8.82 9.04 -1.77
C TYR A 39 -7.50 8.51 -2.39
N SER A 40 -6.72 9.37 -3.05
CA SER A 40 -5.42 8.99 -3.60
C SER A 40 -4.39 8.73 -2.51
N ASP A 41 -3.69 7.61 -2.67
CA ASP A 41 -2.44 7.23 -2.00
C ASP A 41 -1.28 8.11 -2.48
N ILE A 42 -0.09 7.85 -1.94
CA ILE A 42 1.16 8.49 -2.33
C ILE A 42 1.99 7.46 -3.08
N ASP A 43 2.14 7.61 -4.40
CA ASP A 43 3.01 6.74 -5.20
C ASP A 43 4.39 7.38 -5.36
N VAL A 44 5.46 6.68 -4.99
CA VAL A 44 6.85 7.13 -5.15
C VAL A 44 7.69 6.04 -5.82
N GLU A 45 8.49 6.44 -6.80
CA GLU A 45 9.59 5.62 -7.31
C GLU A 45 10.90 6.08 -6.66
N TRP A 46 11.68 5.14 -6.14
CA TRP A 46 13.06 5.34 -5.69
C TRP A 46 14.01 4.47 -6.50
N VAL A 47 14.75 5.12 -7.40
CA VAL A 47 15.76 4.49 -8.24
C VAL A 47 17.09 4.53 -7.50
N VAL A 48 17.65 3.36 -7.20
CA VAL A 48 18.91 3.22 -6.47
C VAL A 48 20.02 2.71 -7.40
N PRO A 49 21.30 2.95 -7.08
CA PRO A 49 22.38 2.36 -7.85
C PRO A 49 22.31 0.82 -7.87
N ASP A 50 22.78 0.22 -8.94
CA ASP A 50 22.81 -1.24 -9.10
C ASP A 50 23.62 -1.91 -7.98
N GLY A 51 23.15 -3.09 -7.54
CA GLY A 51 23.69 -3.82 -6.39
C GLY A 51 23.38 -3.21 -5.02
N ARG A 52 22.55 -2.16 -4.94
CA ARG A 52 22.21 -1.46 -3.68
C ARG A 52 20.79 -1.71 -3.21
N LEU A 53 19.96 -2.43 -3.98
CA LEU A 53 18.53 -2.61 -3.65
C LEU A 53 18.31 -3.06 -2.21
N THR A 54 18.94 -4.18 -1.80
CA THR A 54 18.73 -4.76 -0.46
C THR A 54 19.12 -3.78 0.65
N ALA A 55 20.26 -3.10 0.51
CA ALA A 55 20.73 -2.13 1.49
C ALA A 55 19.79 -0.91 1.58
N CYS A 56 19.33 -0.39 0.44
CA CYS A 56 18.40 0.74 0.40
C CYS A 56 17.01 0.36 0.93
N ALA A 57 16.49 -0.82 0.55
CA ALA A 57 15.21 -1.32 1.04
C ALA A 57 15.20 -1.48 2.57
N ALA A 58 16.29 -1.97 3.17
CA ALA A 58 16.44 -2.06 4.63
C ALA A 58 16.47 -0.68 5.32
N GLN A 59 16.88 0.37 4.62
CA GLN A 59 16.93 1.74 5.15
C GLN A 59 15.61 2.51 5.03
N VAL A 60 14.60 1.99 4.31
CA VAL A 60 13.33 2.69 4.08
C VAL A 60 12.69 3.13 5.39
N ARG A 61 12.52 2.23 6.36
CA ARG A 61 11.91 2.58 7.66
C ARG A 61 12.70 3.69 8.37
N PRO A 62 14.02 3.54 8.65
CA PRO A 62 14.80 4.60 9.29
C PRO A 62 14.75 5.95 8.55
N VAL A 63 14.77 5.93 7.21
CA VAL A 63 14.71 7.16 6.41
C VAL A 63 13.37 7.87 6.61
N LEU A 64 12.27 7.12 6.55
CA LEU A 64 10.92 7.64 6.66
C LEU A 64 10.57 8.07 8.10
N GLU A 65 11.11 7.40 9.12
CA GLU A 65 10.92 7.76 10.53
C GLU A 65 11.48 9.14 10.89
N ARG A 66 12.43 9.67 10.10
CA ARG A 66 12.92 11.06 10.25
C ARG A 66 11.89 12.12 9.82
N ILE A 67 10.93 11.74 8.99
CA ILE A 67 9.85 12.64 8.53
C ILE A 67 8.67 12.53 9.48
N ARG A 68 8.25 11.29 9.76
CA ARG A 68 7.07 10.98 10.56
C ARG A 68 7.16 9.54 11.08
N PRO A 69 6.64 9.22 12.29
CA PRO A 69 6.63 7.86 12.79
C PRO A 69 5.95 6.88 11.82
N VAL A 70 6.62 5.75 11.58
CA VAL A 70 6.16 4.71 10.65
C VAL A 70 5.43 3.60 11.42
N ALA A 71 4.12 3.50 11.21
CA ALA A 71 3.28 2.48 11.83
C ALA A 71 3.57 1.08 11.25
N ALA A 72 3.76 0.97 9.93
CA ALA A 72 4.02 -0.30 9.28
C ALA A 72 4.79 -0.12 7.97
N VAL A 73 5.62 -1.11 7.64
CA VAL A 73 6.22 -1.30 6.31
C VAL A 73 5.96 -2.75 5.92
N ARG A 74 5.43 -2.97 4.72
CA ARG A 74 5.17 -4.31 4.19
C ARG A 74 5.65 -4.40 2.75
N ALA A 75 6.22 -5.52 2.36
CA ALA A 75 6.51 -5.77 0.94
C ALA A 75 5.26 -6.30 0.22
N SER A 76 5.12 -5.91 -1.04
CA SER A 76 4.24 -6.57 -2.00
C SER A 76 4.73 -8.00 -2.22
N PRO A 77 3.82 -8.97 -2.36
CA PRO A 77 4.23 -10.32 -2.67
C PRO A 77 4.79 -10.42 -4.09
N ASP A 78 4.38 -9.56 -5.04
CA ASP A 78 4.70 -9.68 -6.48
C ASP A 78 6.18 -9.44 -6.83
N PHE A 79 6.96 -8.85 -5.92
CA PHE A 79 8.40 -8.63 -6.09
C PHE A 79 9.17 -8.92 -4.80
N PHE A 80 8.68 -9.88 -4.01
CA PHE A 80 9.22 -10.13 -2.68
C PHE A 80 10.67 -10.63 -2.71
N HIS A 81 10.99 -11.52 -3.66
CA HIS A 81 12.32 -12.12 -3.82
C HIS A 81 13.15 -11.51 -4.96
N SER A 82 12.63 -10.50 -5.66
CA SER A 82 13.35 -9.94 -6.82
C SER A 82 14.72 -9.37 -6.40
N PRO A 83 15.83 -9.66 -7.10
CA PRO A 83 17.11 -9.08 -6.73
C PRO A 83 17.21 -7.58 -7.07
N VAL A 84 16.30 -7.08 -7.93
CA VAL A 84 16.48 -5.77 -8.59
C VAL A 84 15.30 -4.80 -8.40
N ARG A 85 14.18 -5.26 -7.82
CA ARG A 85 13.05 -4.39 -7.44
C ARG A 85 12.34 -4.84 -6.17
N ARG A 86 11.71 -3.89 -5.48
CA ARG A 86 10.80 -4.09 -4.34
C ARG A 86 9.62 -3.13 -4.50
N LEU A 87 8.42 -3.57 -4.14
CA LEU A 87 7.30 -2.66 -3.89
C LEU A 87 6.98 -2.73 -2.40
N LEU A 88 6.98 -1.58 -1.74
CA LEU A 88 6.74 -1.46 -0.31
C LEU A 88 5.49 -0.61 -0.04
N PHE A 89 4.64 -1.09 0.85
CA PHE A 89 3.48 -0.38 1.37
C PHE A 89 3.81 0.15 2.76
N VAL A 90 3.77 1.47 2.91
CA VAL A 90 4.11 2.14 4.17
C VAL A 90 2.90 2.87 4.73
N ARG A 91 2.64 2.66 6.02
CA ARG A 91 1.70 3.48 6.80
C ARG A 91 2.46 4.31 7.82
N PHE A 92 2.06 5.56 7.95
CA PHE A 92 2.55 6.46 8.98
C PHE A 92 1.53 6.58 10.12
N THR A 93 2.01 6.77 11.33
CA THR A 93 1.15 7.02 12.49
C THR A 93 0.45 8.36 12.34
N GLY A 94 -0.86 8.39 12.62
CA GLY A 94 -1.67 9.61 12.55
C GLY A 94 -1.81 10.20 11.14
N VAL A 95 -1.66 9.37 10.11
CA VAL A 95 -1.91 9.74 8.70
C VAL A 95 -3.14 8.96 8.21
N PRO A 96 -4.06 9.60 7.45
CA PRO A 96 -5.23 8.91 6.91
C PRO A 96 -4.86 7.63 6.16
N LEU A 97 -5.65 6.56 6.35
CA LEU A 97 -5.41 5.26 5.71
C LEU A 97 -5.34 5.34 4.18
N PHE A 98 -6.10 6.26 3.57
CA PHE A 98 -6.08 6.45 2.12
C PHE A 98 -4.72 6.93 1.59
N TRP A 99 -3.93 7.63 2.41
CA TRP A 99 -2.61 8.18 2.06
C TRP A 99 -1.47 7.20 2.37
N ARG A 100 -1.73 5.91 2.20
CA ARG A 100 -0.68 4.90 2.19
C ARG A 100 0.40 5.30 1.17
N LEU A 101 1.66 5.11 1.54
CA LEU A 101 2.78 5.28 0.62
C LEU A 101 3.05 3.96 -0.09
N ASP A 102 2.94 3.97 -1.41
CA ASP A 102 3.29 2.89 -2.32
C ASP A 102 4.66 3.23 -2.92
N LEU A 103 5.71 2.63 -2.34
CA LEU A 103 7.10 2.90 -2.68
C LEU A 103 7.65 1.79 -3.58
N ALA A 104 7.78 2.08 -4.86
CA ALA A 104 8.53 1.25 -5.80
C ALA A 104 10.02 1.56 -5.69
N VAL A 105 10.83 0.57 -5.29
CA VAL A 105 12.29 0.67 -5.26
C VAL A 105 12.83 -0.21 -6.37
N ARG A 106 13.73 0.31 -7.21
CA ARG A 106 14.40 -0.48 -8.24
C ARG A 106 15.83 -0.04 -8.47
N GLU A 107 16.63 -0.95 -9.01
CA GLU A 107 17.96 -0.62 -9.50
C GLU A 107 17.90 0.23 -10.78
N ALA A 108 18.97 0.96 -11.06
CA ALA A 108 19.02 1.98 -12.10
C ALA A 108 18.94 1.38 -13.51
N SER A 109 19.56 0.21 -13.71
CA SER A 109 19.51 -0.55 -14.96
C SER A 109 18.15 -1.21 -15.26
N VAL A 110 17.27 -1.31 -14.26
CA VAL A 110 15.94 -1.94 -14.42
C VAL A 110 14.97 -0.93 -15.03
N PRO A 111 14.16 -1.32 -16.04
CA PRO A 111 13.10 -0.45 -16.55
C PRO A 111 12.05 -0.13 -15.47
N ALA A 112 11.41 1.02 -15.57
CA ALA A 112 10.38 1.44 -14.61
C ALA A 112 9.20 0.44 -14.59
N ASP A 113 8.73 0.06 -15.77
CA ASP A 113 7.68 -0.93 -15.94
C ASP A 113 8.30 -2.33 -16.07
N PRO A 114 7.83 -3.33 -15.30
CA PRO A 114 8.28 -4.70 -15.45
C PRO A 114 7.88 -5.22 -16.82
N GLY A 115 8.85 -5.83 -17.52
CA GLY A 115 8.56 -6.58 -18.74
C GLY A 115 7.86 -7.90 -18.44
N GLU A 116 7.17 -8.46 -19.41
CA GLU A 116 6.49 -9.76 -19.29
C GLU A 116 7.45 -10.91 -18.93
N ASP A 117 8.73 -10.78 -19.30
CA ASP A 117 9.78 -11.77 -19.07
C ASP A 117 10.47 -11.66 -17.70
N GLU A 118 10.07 -10.70 -16.84
CA GLU A 118 10.69 -10.58 -15.52
C GLU A 118 10.33 -11.80 -14.66
N PRO A 119 11.32 -12.50 -14.05
CA PRO A 119 11.05 -13.73 -13.31
C PRO A 119 10.06 -13.49 -12.18
N VAL A 120 9.09 -14.40 -12.05
CA VAL A 120 8.15 -14.41 -10.93
C VAL A 120 8.96 -14.60 -9.65
N ALA A 121 9.15 -13.51 -8.92
CA ALA A 121 9.86 -13.48 -7.64
C ALA A 121 8.86 -13.29 -6.49
N HIS A 122 7.76 -14.05 -6.57
CA HIS A 122 6.61 -13.91 -5.68
C HIS A 122 6.91 -14.47 -4.28
N ALA A 123 6.32 -13.85 -3.25
CA ALA A 123 6.35 -14.39 -1.89
C ALA A 123 5.71 -15.78 -1.83
N ARG A 124 6.22 -16.64 -0.95
CA ARG A 124 5.50 -17.83 -0.50
C ARG A 124 4.34 -17.42 0.42
N ASP A 125 3.38 -18.33 0.59
CA ASP A 125 2.16 -18.07 1.37
C ASP A 125 2.44 -17.66 2.82
N ASP A 126 3.55 -18.11 3.40
CA ASP A 126 3.97 -17.82 4.78
C ASP A 126 4.87 -16.59 4.91
N GLU A 127 5.36 -16.03 3.79
CA GLU A 127 6.24 -14.86 3.76
C GLU A 127 5.47 -13.53 3.67
N TRP A 128 4.15 -13.61 3.45
CA TRP A 128 3.30 -12.44 3.31
C TRP A 128 1.92 -12.61 3.96
N SER A 129 1.51 -11.59 4.71
CA SER A 129 0.21 -11.59 5.39
C SER A 129 -0.96 -11.49 4.40
N ARG A 130 -1.58 -12.64 4.12
CA ARG A 130 -2.87 -12.76 3.42
C ARG A 130 -3.98 -11.95 4.14
N PRO A 131 -4.12 -11.99 5.48
CA PRO A 131 -5.14 -11.18 6.18
C PRO A 131 -4.96 -9.67 6.00
N ALA A 132 -3.73 -9.18 6.09
CA ALA A 132 -3.48 -7.76 5.90
C ALA A 132 -3.58 -7.34 4.41
N SER A 133 -3.50 -8.28 3.45
CA SER A 133 -3.89 -8.03 2.06
C SER A 133 -5.39 -7.91 1.89
N ALA A 134 -6.16 -8.75 2.58
CA ALA A 134 -7.61 -8.65 2.64
C ALA A 134 -8.07 -7.28 3.14
N LEU A 135 -7.43 -6.75 4.19
CA LEU A 135 -7.67 -5.39 4.69
C LEU A 135 -7.32 -4.30 3.66
N ALA A 136 -6.27 -4.48 2.86
CA ALA A 136 -5.96 -3.56 1.77
C ALA A 136 -7.04 -3.56 0.68
N ASN A 137 -7.62 -4.73 0.37
CA ASN A 137 -8.78 -4.83 -0.53
C ASN A 137 -10.01 -4.13 0.06
N ALA A 138 -10.28 -4.29 1.36
CA ALA A 138 -11.36 -3.60 2.05
C ALA A 138 -11.23 -2.08 1.93
N LEU A 139 -10.03 -1.54 2.20
CA LEU A 139 -9.76 -0.11 2.03
C LEU A 139 -9.92 0.35 0.58
N GLY A 140 -9.46 -0.44 -0.38
CA GLY A 140 -9.68 -0.20 -1.80
C GLY A 140 -11.16 -0.16 -2.16
N ALA A 141 -11.97 -1.03 -1.56
CA ALA A 141 -13.42 -1.05 -1.77
C ALA A 141 -14.07 0.23 -1.24
N VAL A 142 -13.68 0.72 -0.06
CA VAL A 142 -14.13 2.03 0.45
C VAL A 142 -13.81 3.14 -0.56
N LYS A 143 -12.56 3.21 -1.06
CA LYS A 143 -12.17 4.18 -2.10
C LYS A 143 -13.02 4.04 -3.38
N ALA A 144 -13.35 2.81 -3.77
CA ALA A 144 -14.12 2.54 -4.98
C ALA A 144 -15.58 2.97 -4.83
N VAL A 145 -16.24 2.65 -3.71
CA VAL A 145 -17.62 3.07 -3.42
C VAL A 145 -17.72 4.59 -3.33
N ALA A 146 -16.79 5.24 -2.63
CA ALA A 146 -16.77 6.70 -2.52
C ALA A 146 -16.62 7.41 -3.89
N ARG A 147 -16.05 6.72 -4.88
CA ARG A 147 -15.93 7.17 -6.28
C ARG A 147 -17.05 6.67 -7.20
N GLY A 148 -18.09 6.02 -6.66
CA GLY A 148 -19.21 5.47 -7.45
C GLY A 148 -18.85 4.24 -8.30
N ARG A 149 -17.72 3.57 -8.02
CA ARG A 149 -17.23 2.39 -8.75
C ARG A 149 -17.65 1.09 -8.05
N PHE A 150 -18.94 0.79 -8.09
CA PHE A 150 -19.52 -0.30 -7.31
C PHE A 150 -19.07 -1.70 -7.73
N GLU A 151 -18.86 -1.94 -9.03
CA GLU A 151 -18.35 -3.24 -9.51
C GLU A 151 -16.90 -3.47 -9.08
N ASP A 152 -16.06 -2.43 -9.11
CA ASP A 152 -14.70 -2.49 -8.57
C ASP A 152 -14.73 -2.82 -7.08
N ALA A 153 -15.61 -2.16 -6.32
CA ALA A 153 -15.78 -2.41 -4.89
C ALA A 153 -16.18 -3.85 -4.59
N ARG A 154 -17.14 -4.40 -5.34
CA ARG A 154 -17.55 -5.80 -5.24
C ARG A 154 -16.38 -6.74 -5.50
N GLY A 155 -15.69 -6.56 -6.63
CA GLY A 155 -14.54 -7.39 -6.99
C GLY A 155 -13.40 -7.32 -5.96
N LEU A 156 -13.18 -6.15 -5.34
CA LEU A 156 -12.20 -5.98 -4.26
C LEU A 156 -12.60 -6.77 -3.01
N LEU A 157 -13.85 -6.67 -2.55
CA LEU A 157 -14.35 -7.39 -1.39
C LEU A 157 -14.35 -8.91 -1.60
N ASP A 158 -14.79 -9.37 -2.77
CA ASP A 158 -14.78 -10.80 -3.12
C ASP A 158 -13.36 -11.38 -3.12
N ARG A 159 -12.40 -10.66 -3.72
CA ARG A 159 -10.98 -11.02 -3.64
C ARG A 159 -10.46 -10.98 -2.21
N GLY A 160 -10.94 -10.06 -1.38
CA GLY A 160 -10.63 -9.97 0.04
C GLY A 160 -11.04 -11.22 0.81
N PHE A 161 -12.31 -11.64 0.70
CA PHE A 161 -12.81 -12.86 1.35
C PHE A 161 -12.07 -14.11 0.85
N ALA A 162 -11.89 -14.24 -0.46
CA ALA A 162 -11.13 -15.33 -1.05
C ALA A 162 -9.67 -15.35 -0.58
N ARG A 163 -9.04 -14.18 -0.39
CA ARG A 163 -7.64 -14.08 0.07
C ARG A 163 -7.41 -14.73 1.43
N ILE A 164 -8.43 -14.82 2.29
CA ILE A 164 -8.34 -15.42 3.63
C ILE A 164 -9.14 -16.71 3.78
N ASP A 165 -9.53 -17.32 2.66
CA ASP A 165 -10.29 -18.57 2.61
C ASP A 165 -11.57 -18.52 3.46
N VAL A 166 -12.27 -17.37 3.43
CA VAL A 166 -13.55 -17.19 4.09
C VAL A 166 -14.65 -17.24 3.04
N ALA A 167 -15.60 -18.15 3.24
CA ALA A 167 -16.79 -18.21 2.39
C ALA A 167 -17.58 -16.90 2.55
N GLY A 168 -17.67 -16.14 1.47
CA GLY A 168 -18.37 -14.86 1.47
C GLY A 168 -18.18 -14.12 0.16
N SER A 169 -19.16 -13.27 -0.15
CA SER A 169 -19.09 -12.30 -1.22
C SER A 169 -19.66 -10.96 -0.73
N ALA A 170 -19.42 -9.90 -1.48
CA ALA A 170 -20.03 -8.60 -1.26
C ALA A 170 -21.54 -8.68 -1.49
N SER A 171 -22.30 -8.25 -0.47
CA SER A 171 -23.76 -8.12 -0.50
C SER A 171 -24.24 -6.80 -1.11
N GLY A 172 -23.35 -5.80 -1.20
CA GLY A 172 -23.70 -4.44 -1.61
C GLY A 172 -24.02 -3.52 -0.43
N ARG A 173 -24.09 -4.06 0.79
CA ARG A 173 -24.07 -3.27 2.03
C ARG A 173 -22.62 -3.00 2.39
N TRP A 174 -22.06 -1.98 1.76
CA TRP A 174 -20.60 -1.80 1.69
C TRP A 174 -19.92 -1.67 3.06
N ALA A 175 -20.47 -0.88 3.98
CA ALA A 175 -19.92 -0.75 5.33
C ALA A 175 -19.95 -2.08 6.11
N ASP A 176 -21.05 -2.83 6.00
CA ASP A 176 -21.19 -4.15 6.64
C ASP A 176 -20.21 -5.17 6.04
N ASP A 177 -20.06 -5.18 4.71
CA ASP A 177 -19.15 -6.10 4.03
C ASP A 177 -17.68 -5.82 4.37
N VAL A 178 -17.29 -4.54 4.43
CA VAL A 178 -15.96 -4.12 4.91
C VAL A 178 -15.75 -4.56 6.35
N THR A 179 -16.74 -4.34 7.22
CA THR A 179 -16.65 -4.73 8.63
C THR A 179 -16.48 -6.23 8.79
N ARG A 180 -17.27 -7.02 8.07
CA ARG A 180 -17.21 -8.48 8.10
C ARG A 180 -15.86 -9.00 7.61
N LEU A 181 -15.32 -8.44 6.53
CA LEU A 181 -13.98 -8.80 6.04
C LEU A 181 -12.89 -8.41 7.04
N ALA A 182 -12.98 -7.23 7.65
CA ALA A 182 -12.00 -6.76 8.62
C ALA A 182 -11.94 -7.63 9.89
N LEU A 183 -13.11 -7.99 10.44
CA LEU A 183 -13.19 -8.90 11.58
C LEU A 183 -12.67 -10.31 11.24
N ALA A 184 -12.97 -10.80 10.03
CA ALA A 184 -12.46 -12.09 9.57
C ALA A 184 -10.92 -12.08 9.40
N ALA A 185 -10.33 -10.97 8.95
CA ALA A 185 -8.88 -10.82 8.89
C ALA A 185 -8.24 -10.85 10.28
N VAL A 186 -8.82 -10.16 11.28
CA VAL A 186 -8.33 -10.18 12.67
C VAL A 186 -8.43 -11.56 13.29
N ALA A 187 -9.48 -12.32 13.00
CA ALA A 187 -9.61 -13.69 13.48
C ALA A 187 -8.48 -14.62 12.98
N ARG A 188 -7.88 -14.31 11.82
CA ARG A 188 -6.72 -15.04 11.27
C ARG A 188 -5.39 -14.47 11.77
N GLU A 189 -5.31 -13.17 11.98
CA GLU A 189 -4.10 -12.48 12.44
C GLU A 189 -4.45 -11.39 13.47
N PRO A 190 -4.47 -11.73 14.78
CA PRO A 190 -4.92 -10.82 15.84
C PRO A 190 -4.11 -9.51 15.94
N GLY A 191 -2.85 -9.53 15.47
CA GLY A 191 -2.00 -8.34 15.41
C GLY A 191 -2.54 -7.22 14.51
N LEU A 192 -3.55 -7.50 13.68
CA LEU A 192 -4.17 -6.52 12.78
C LEU A 192 -5.34 -5.74 13.40
N THR A 193 -5.68 -5.99 14.67
CA THR A 193 -6.83 -5.39 15.35
C THR A 193 -6.93 -3.87 15.13
N ALA A 194 -5.85 -3.13 15.42
CA ALA A 194 -5.85 -1.67 15.26
C ALA A 194 -6.12 -1.23 13.80
N LEU A 195 -5.51 -1.89 12.81
CA LEU A 195 -5.75 -1.56 11.40
C LEU A 195 -7.19 -1.89 10.97
N ALA A 196 -7.74 -2.99 11.46
CA ALA A 196 -9.12 -3.38 11.18
C ALA A 196 -10.11 -2.38 11.78
N GLU A 197 -9.90 -1.95 13.04
CA GLU A 197 -10.71 -0.93 13.71
C GLU A 197 -10.68 0.40 12.94
N GLU A 198 -9.50 0.89 12.57
CA GLU A 198 -9.35 2.09 11.74
C GLU A 198 -10.10 1.95 10.39
N THR A 199 -10.03 0.76 9.77
CA THR A 199 -10.70 0.49 8.49
C THR A 199 -12.23 0.47 8.63
N ILE A 200 -12.74 -0.11 9.73
CA ILE A 200 -14.18 -0.16 10.05
C ILE A 200 -14.71 1.25 10.30
N GLN A 201 -14.02 2.03 11.13
CA GLN A 201 -14.40 3.41 11.44
C GLN A 201 -14.45 4.25 10.16
N LEU A 202 -13.46 4.10 9.29
CA LEU A 202 -13.41 4.81 8.01
C LEU A 202 -14.57 4.40 7.09
N ALA A 203 -14.89 3.11 7.00
CA ALA A 203 -16.00 2.63 6.19
C ALA A 203 -17.35 3.19 6.70
N GLY A 204 -17.55 3.24 8.02
CA GLY A 204 -18.76 3.83 8.60
C GLY A 204 -18.88 5.33 8.33
N ALA A 205 -17.76 6.07 8.32
CA ALA A 205 -17.76 7.51 8.05
C ALA A 205 -17.98 7.85 6.56
N GLU A 206 -17.45 7.04 5.64
CA GLU A 206 -17.49 7.32 4.20
C GLU A 206 -18.70 6.68 3.49
N LEU A 207 -19.23 5.58 4.03
CA LEU A 207 -20.25 4.76 3.35
C LEU A 207 -21.57 4.63 4.11
N GLY A 208 -21.64 5.20 5.33
CA GLY A 208 -22.81 5.18 6.21
C GLY A 208 -23.81 6.29 5.95
#